data_AF-H2BVT9-F1
#
_entry.id   AF-H2BVT9-F1
#
_cell.length_a   1.000
_cell.length_b   1.000
_cell.length_c   1.000
_cell.angle_alpha   90.00
_cell.angle_beta   90.00
_cell.angle_gamma   90.00
#
_symmetry.space_group_name_H-M   'P 1'
#
loop_
_entity.id
_entity.type
_entity.pdbx_description
1 polymer ?
#
loop_
_entity_poly.entity_id
_entity_poly.type
_entity_poly.pdbx_seq_one_letter_code
_entity_poly.pdbx_strand_id
1 'polypeptide(L)'
;MALFQSSVLKDHLRLQEEQQVEKAYKKFTTFFHNPEIQENIRGSKEEQFQATFLSELFVKVLGYTMNPQPGYELTTEFKNQKNAAANIVGYRKYRIYQ
;
A
#
# COMPACT_ATOMS: atom_id res chain seq x y z
N MET A 1 13.50 1.28 23.22
CA MET A 1 13.27 2.72 22.97
C MET A 1 12.13 2.84 21.98
N ALA A 2 11.20 3.77 22.18
CA ALA A 2 10.11 3.99 21.22
C ALA A 2 10.65 4.71 19.98
N LEU A 3 10.31 4.23 18.79
CA LEU A 3 10.72 4.80 17.49
C LEU A 3 10.16 6.21 17.26
N PHE A 4 9.08 6.58 17.95
CA PHE A 4 8.39 7.86 17.77
C PHE A 4 8.04 8.48 19.11
N GLN A 5 8.09 9.81 19.16
CA GLN A 5 7.64 10.58 20.32
C GLN A 5 6.10 10.51 20.42
N SER A 6 5.60 10.29 21.64
CA SER A 6 4.17 10.10 21.90
C SER A 6 3.30 11.32 21.56
N SER A 7 3.83 12.54 21.69
CA SER A 7 3.15 13.77 21.28
C SER A 7 2.96 13.83 19.77
N VAL A 8 4.03 13.59 19.01
CA VAL A 8 4.02 13.58 17.54
C VAL A 8 3.01 12.56 17.02
N LEU A 9 2.95 11.36 17.62
CA LEU A 9 1.94 10.35 17.27
C LEU A 9 0.52 10.85 17.48
N LYS A 10 0.22 11.46 18.63
CA LYS A 10 -1.11 11.98 18.94
C LYS A 10 -1.53 13.10 17.99
N ASP A 11 -0.60 13.97 17.61
CA ASP A 11 -0.87 15.07 16.68
C ASP A 11 -1.21 14.54 15.29
N HIS A 12 -0.44 13.58 14.78
CA HIS A 12 -0.74 12.95 13.49
C HIS A 12 -2.05 12.16 13.48
N LEU A 13 -2.40 11.49 14.57
CA LEU A 13 -3.68 10.78 14.70
C LEU A 13 -4.87 11.74 14.69
N ARG A 14 -4.74 12.92 15.31
CA ARG A 14 -5.80 13.95 15.32
C ARG A 14 -6.04 14.58 13.95
N LEU A 15 -5.02 14.62 13.09
CA LEU A 15 -5.13 15.15 11.73
C LEU A 15 -5.82 14.18 10.76
N GLN A 16 -6.04 12.92 11.15
CA GLN A 16 -6.68 11.93 10.30
C GLN A 16 -8.20 12.05 10.38
N GLU A 17 -8.86 11.92 9.23
CA GLU A 17 -10.32 11.87 9.17
C GLU A 17 -10.82 10.48 9.55
N GLU A 18 -11.41 10.36 10.73
CA GLU A 18 -11.83 9.09 11.33
C GLU A 18 -12.77 8.29 10.42
N GLN A 19 -13.71 8.96 9.73
CA GLN A 19 -14.63 8.30 8.80
C GLN A 19 -13.92 7.69 7.59
N GLN A 20 -12.93 8.39 7.03
CA GLN A 20 -12.15 7.84 5.91
C GLN A 20 -11.31 6.65 6.36
N VAL A 21 -10.69 6.75 7.53
CA VAL A 21 -9.89 5.66 8.11
C VAL A 21 -10.77 4.45 8.41
N GLU A 22 -11.95 4.63 8.99
CA GLU A 22 -12.88 3.54 9.27
C GLU A 22 -13.34 2.84 7.99
N LYS A 23 -13.68 3.62 6.95
CA LYS A 23 -14.09 3.08 5.65
C LYS A 23 -12.95 2.30 4.98
N ALA A 24 -11.74 2.83 5.02
CA ALA A 24 -10.56 2.16 4.50
C ALA A 24 -10.27 0.86 5.29
N TYR A 25 -10.37 0.91 6.61
CA TYR A 25 -10.18 -0.26 7.48
C TYR A 25 -11.21 -1.35 7.22
N LYS A 26 -12.49 -1.02 7.02
CA LYS A 26 -13.52 -2.00 6.65
C LYS A 26 -13.21 -2.71 5.34
N LYS A 27 -12.72 -1.98 4.32
CA LYS A 27 -12.28 -2.59 3.06
C LYS A 27 -11.09 -3.52 3.28
N PHE A 28 -10.12 -3.09 4.10
CA PHE A 28 -8.95 -3.87 4.44
C PHE A 28 -9.34 -5.18 5.14
N THR A 29 -10.17 -5.12 6.18
CA THR A 29 -10.58 -6.33 6.93
C THR A 29 -11.40 -7.28 6.07
N THR A 30 -12.25 -6.76 5.18
CA THR A 30 -13.06 -7.60 4.27
C THR A 30 -12.18 -8.52 3.41
N PHE A 31 -11.04 -8.04 2.93
CA PHE A 31 -10.14 -8.84 2.09
C PHE A 31 -9.07 -9.57 2.90
N PHE A 32 -8.33 -8.86 3.76
CA PHE A 32 -7.16 -9.40 4.45
C PHE A 32 -7.49 -10.19 5.72
N HIS A 33 -8.68 -10.05 6.31
CA HIS A 33 -9.10 -10.87 7.45
C HIS A 33 -9.94 -12.08 7.03
N ASN A 34 -10.17 -12.28 5.74
CA ASN A 34 -10.85 -13.48 5.25
C ASN A 34 -9.88 -14.70 5.35
N PRO A 35 -10.23 -15.73 6.14
CA PRO A 35 -9.35 -16.89 6.35
C PRO A 35 -9.03 -17.66 5.06
N GLU A 36 -9.99 -17.77 4.13
CA GLU A 36 -9.79 -18.45 2.84
C GLU A 36 -8.78 -17.70 1.97
N ILE A 37 -8.87 -16.36 1.96
CA ILE A 37 -7.91 -15.51 1.24
C ILE A 37 -6.53 -15.64 1.87
N GLN A 38 -6.42 -15.64 3.20
CA GLN A 38 -5.13 -15.84 3.86
C GLN A 38 -4.50 -17.19 3.53
N GLU A 39 -5.29 -18.27 3.46
CA GLU A 39 -4.79 -19.58 3.09
C GLU A 39 -4.29 -19.60 1.63
N ASN A 40 -5.06 -19.02 0.71
CA ASN A 40 -4.66 -18.85 -0.69
C ASN A 40 -3.37 -18.02 -0.83
N ILE A 41 -3.21 -16.96 -0.03
CA ILE A 41 -1.99 -16.14 -0.02
C ILE A 41 -0.79 -16.96 0.47
N ARG A 42 -0.94 -17.76 1.53
CA ARG A 42 0.14 -18.63 2.04
C ARG A 42 0.58 -19.68 1.03
N GLY A 43 -0.35 -20.17 0.19
CA GLY A 43 -0.04 -21.13 -0.88
C GLY A 43 0.47 -20.50 -2.18
N SER A 44 0.38 -19.18 -2.34
CA SER A 44 0.71 -18.48 -3.59
C SER A 44 2.19 -18.09 -3.66
N LYS A 45 2.75 -18.03 -4.88
CA LYS A 45 4.09 -17.45 -5.09
C LYS A 45 4.02 -15.93 -4.98
N GLU A 46 5.10 -15.32 -4.50
CA GLU A 46 5.24 -13.87 -4.37
C GLU A 46 4.87 -13.13 -5.66
N GLU A 47 5.38 -13.59 -6.82
CA GLU A 47 5.12 -12.98 -8.14
C GLU A 47 3.63 -12.96 -8.52
N GLN A 48 2.88 -13.99 -8.09
CA GLN A 48 1.45 -14.10 -8.37
C GLN A 48 0.63 -13.20 -7.45
N PHE A 49 1.07 -13.07 -6.19
CA PHE A 49 0.34 -12.29 -5.20
C PHE A 49 0.74 -10.82 -5.15
N GLN A 50 1.94 -10.44 -5.58
CA GLN A 50 2.45 -9.06 -5.48
C GLN A 50 1.54 -8.05 -6.19
N ALA A 51 1.10 -8.35 -7.42
CA ALA A 51 0.19 -7.48 -8.16
C ALA A 51 -1.18 -7.36 -7.47
N THR A 52 -1.72 -8.49 -7.00
CA THR A 52 -2.98 -8.53 -6.24
C THR A 52 -2.87 -7.73 -4.95
N PHE A 53 -1.80 -7.91 -4.18
CA PHE A 53 -1.54 -7.15 -2.95
C PHE A 53 -1.52 -5.64 -3.20
N LEU A 54 -0.81 -5.20 -4.24
CA LEU A 54 -0.75 -3.78 -4.59
C LEU A 54 -2.13 -3.23 -4.97
N SER A 55 -2.95 -4.01 -5.69
CA SER A 55 -4.30 -3.60 -6.06
C SER A 55 -5.24 -3.54 -4.85
N GLU A 56 -5.24 -4.59 -4.02
CA GLU A 56 -6.17 -4.70 -2.89
C GLU A 56 -5.83 -3.69 -1.78
N LEU A 57 -4.54 -3.48 -1.49
CA LEU A 57 -4.14 -2.52 -0.46
C LEU A 57 -4.06 -1.09 -1.01
N PHE A 58 -3.23 -0.85 -2.01
CA PHE A 58 -2.95 0.53 -2.40
C PHE A 58 -4.07 1.14 -3.24
N VAL A 59 -4.66 0.38 -4.16
CA VAL A 59 -5.75 0.93 -4.99
C VAL A 59 -7.06 0.95 -4.22
N LYS A 60 -7.52 -0.21 -3.70
CA LYS A 60 -8.86 -0.29 -3.11
C LYS A 60 -8.98 0.34 -1.73
N VAL A 61 -7.97 0.19 -0.87
CA VAL A 61 -7.98 0.73 0.50
C VAL A 61 -7.46 2.16 0.52
N LEU A 62 -6.28 2.41 -0.05
CA LEU A 62 -5.61 3.72 0.03
C LEU A 62 -5.92 4.68 -1.13
N GLY A 63 -6.57 4.23 -2.21
CA GLY A 63 -7.02 5.09 -3.30
C GLY A 63 -5.95 5.47 -4.34
N TYR A 64 -4.82 4.78 -4.38
CA TYR A 64 -3.77 5.03 -5.38
C TYR A 64 -4.18 4.54 -6.77
N THR A 65 -3.60 5.13 -7.81
CA THR A 65 -3.83 4.71 -9.20
C THR A 65 -2.68 3.83 -9.70
N MET A 66 -2.99 2.68 -10.29
CA MET A 66 -2.00 1.72 -10.83
C MET A 66 -1.91 1.80 -12.37
N ASN A 67 -0.72 1.58 -12.92
CA ASN A 67 -0.47 1.39 -14.37
C ASN A 67 -1.39 0.26 -14.90
N PRO A 68 -2.08 0.39 -16.06
CA PRO A 68 -1.93 1.36 -17.15
C PRO A 68 -2.83 2.60 -17.09
N GLN A 69 -3.46 2.88 -15.96
CA GLN A 69 -4.35 4.04 -15.91
C GLN A 69 -3.57 5.36 -16.04
N PRO A 70 -4.10 6.35 -16.79
CA PRO A 70 -3.45 7.63 -16.97
C PRO A 70 -3.28 8.35 -15.62
N GLY A 71 -2.06 8.80 -15.33
CA GLY A 71 -1.72 9.42 -14.04
C GLY A 71 -1.40 8.44 -12.92
N TYR A 72 -1.01 7.20 -13.23
CA TYR A 72 -0.64 6.21 -12.21
C TYR A 72 0.47 6.69 -11.25
N GLU A 73 0.28 6.37 -9.96
CA GLU A 73 1.22 6.62 -8.87
C GLU A 73 2.01 5.35 -8.51
N LEU A 74 1.51 4.17 -8.94
CA LEU A 74 2.09 2.87 -8.64
C LEU A 74 2.27 2.03 -9.91
N THR A 75 3.40 1.32 -9.96
CA THR A 75 3.69 0.27 -10.94
C THR A 75 4.11 -0.99 -10.20
N THR A 76 3.85 -2.16 -10.80
CA THR A 76 4.46 -3.41 -10.33
C THR A 76 5.96 -3.37 -10.61
N GLU A 77 6.76 -3.87 -9.68
CA GLU A 77 8.21 -3.98 -9.87
C GLU A 77 8.53 -5.16 -10.77
N PHE A 78 9.38 -4.95 -11.76
CA PHE A 78 10.12 -6.05 -12.38
C PHE A 78 11.42 -6.24 -11.60
N LYS A 79 11.68 -7.44 -11.07
CA LYS A 79 12.99 -7.79 -10.48
C LYS A 79 14.07 -7.58 -11.56
N ASN A 80 14.84 -6.50 -11.45
CA ASN A 80 16.09 -6.39 -12.19
C ASN A 80 17.06 -7.41 -11.60
N GLN A 81 17.30 -8.53 -12.29
CA GLN A 81 18.15 -9.65 -11.85
C GLN A 81 19.61 -9.28 -11.47
N LYS A 82 20.02 -8.00 -11.59
CA LYS A 82 21.40 -7.55 -11.37
C LYS A 82 21.65 -6.76 -10.09
N ASN A 83 20.64 -6.22 -9.39
CA ASN A 83 20.88 -5.40 -8.19
C ASN A 83 19.93 -5.79 -7.05
N ALA A 84 20.49 -6.32 -5.96
CA ALA A 84 19.79 -6.78 -4.75
C ALA A 84 19.29 -5.65 -3.85
N ALA A 85 18.60 -4.65 -4.42
CA ALA A 85 17.90 -3.62 -3.66
C ALA A 85 16.54 -3.35 -4.32
N ALA A 86 15.56 -4.21 -4.00
CA ALA A 86 14.16 -3.92 -4.28
C ALA A 86 13.70 -2.86 -3.27
N ASN A 87 13.85 -1.60 -3.65
CA ASN A 87 13.20 -0.50 -2.97
C ASN A 87 11.81 -0.36 -3.60
N ILE A 88 10.76 -0.45 -2.79
CA ILE A 88 9.38 -0.08 -3.17
C ILE A 88 9.42 1.31 -3.77
N VAL A 89 9.46 1.42 -5.11
CA VAL A 89 9.53 2.74 -5.77
C VAL A 89 8.12 3.29 -5.96
N GLY A 90 7.53 3.75 -4.85
CA GLY A 90 6.38 4.64 -4.88
C GLY A 90 6.82 6.05 -5.25
N TYR A 91 6.88 6.37 -6.55
CA TYR A 91 7.10 7.74 -6.98
C TYR A 91 5.87 8.59 -6.61
N ARG A 92 5.93 9.31 -5.48
CA ARG A 92 5.03 10.46 -5.23
C ARG A 92 5.32 11.53 -6.27
N LYS A 93 4.46 11.64 -7.28
CA LYS A 93 4.52 12.71 -8.27
C LYS A 93 3.89 13.99 -7.72
N TYR A 94 4.59 14.68 -6.83
CA TYR A 94 4.34 16.09 -6.47
C TYR A 94 5.69 16.82 -6.41
N ARG A 95 6.14 17.41 -7.53
CA ARG A 95 6.02 18.84 -7.93
C ARG A 95 7.14 19.70 -7.32
N ILE A 96 7.98 20.33 -8.16
CA ILE A 96 8.19 21.80 -8.22
C ILE A 96 9.05 22.20 -9.43
N TYR A 97 8.60 23.26 -10.11
CA TYR A 97 9.33 24.01 -11.12
C TYR A 97 10.69 24.49 -10.57
N GLN A 98 11.76 24.25 -11.32
CA GLN A 98 12.74 25.25 -11.80
C GLN A 98 13.39 24.70 -13.06
#